data_AF-A0A0L7M3K0-F1
#
_entry.id   AF-A0A0L7M3K0-F1
#
_cell.length_a   1.000
_cell.length_b   1.000
_cell.length_c   1.000
_cell.angle_alpha   90.00
_cell.angle_beta   90.00
_cell.angle_gamma   90.00
#
_symmetry.space_group_name_H-M   'P 1'
#
loop_
_entity.id
_entity.type
_entity.pdbx_description
1 polymer ?
#
loop_
_entity_poly.entity_id
_entity_poly.type
_entity_poly.pdbx_seq_one_letter_code
_entity_poly.pdbx_strand_id
1 'polypeptide(L)'
;MSNHEELRNIINPDGTLQNGYIMGDKNEYSELAKQFLDFGILQSNFALIGDISRFCPQYLITYLNDIIPFLIAHITHPSTPVSNNASWAIGEISIHINSEYMEIYVDEITKQLIYICQNSKYHGCLLQNICITFGRLTSTYPKKLIFYFPQFLKTWLKIMAHGTQENEKINSLKAVLETLYINLDLAAEHLKDIVYIILKYKYVSQNVNIFFHQFLATMKEKYPNHWKEIYSQTGDSLSSPIPNDMLSDLATRFNL
;
A
#
# COMPACT_ATOMS: atom_id res chain seq x y z
N MET A 1 -19.02 -14.93 -12.50
CA MET A 1 -19.27 -16.31 -12.09
C MET A 1 -18.30 -16.60 -10.96
N SER A 2 -18.86 -16.76 -9.77
CA SER A 2 -18.18 -16.66 -8.47
C SER A 2 -17.44 -17.95 -8.15
N ASN A 3 -16.40 -17.85 -7.31
CA ASN A 3 -15.55 -18.89 -6.71
C ASN A 3 -16.27 -20.14 -6.13
N HIS A 4 -17.59 -20.25 -6.26
CA HIS A 4 -18.39 -21.41 -5.91
C HIS A 4 -18.28 -22.59 -6.90
N GLU A 5 -17.87 -22.37 -8.17
CA GLU A 5 -17.74 -23.47 -9.13
C GLU A 5 -16.45 -24.27 -8.99
N GLU A 6 -15.33 -23.64 -8.58
CA GLU A 6 -14.07 -24.38 -8.33
C GLU A 6 -14.14 -25.28 -7.08
N LEU A 7 -14.94 -24.90 -6.07
CA LEU A 7 -15.17 -25.72 -4.88
C LEU A 7 -16.03 -26.97 -5.14
N ARG A 8 -16.82 -27.01 -6.22
CA ARG A 8 -17.65 -28.19 -6.53
C ARG A 8 -16.86 -29.35 -7.14
N ASN A 9 -15.72 -29.10 -7.75
CA ASN A 9 -14.93 -30.14 -8.42
C ASN A 9 -13.92 -30.86 -7.50
N ILE A 10 -13.81 -30.46 -6.23
CA ILE A 10 -12.92 -31.10 -5.23
C ILE A 10 -13.69 -32.11 -4.35
N ILE A 11 -15.03 -32.08 -4.37
CA ILE A 11 -15.84 -33.00 -3.58
C ILE A 11 -16.15 -34.23 -4.45
N ASN A 12 -15.54 -35.36 -4.07
CA ASN A 12 -15.82 -36.69 -4.62
C ASN A 12 -17.33 -36.88 -4.89
N PRO A 13 -17.76 -37.37 -6.08
CA PRO A 13 -19.17 -37.55 -6.40
C PRO A 13 -19.88 -38.58 -5.49
N ASP A 14 -19.10 -39.39 -4.77
CA ASP A 14 -19.58 -40.53 -3.99
C ASP A 14 -19.75 -40.23 -2.49
N GLY A 15 -19.64 -38.97 -2.07
CA GLY A 15 -19.89 -38.57 -0.68
C GLY A 15 -21.36 -38.68 -0.30
N THR A 16 -21.78 -39.83 0.26
CA THR A 16 -23.14 -40.03 0.76
C THR A 16 -23.46 -39.05 1.89
N LEU A 17 -24.37 -38.10 1.63
CA LEU A 17 -24.96 -37.20 2.63
C LEU A 17 -25.84 -38.01 3.60
N GLN A 18 -25.45 -38.07 4.87
CA GLN A 18 -26.32 -38.50 5.96
C GLN A 18 -26.39 -37.41 7.04
N ASN A 19 -27.60 -36.99 7.40
CA ASN A 19 -27.90 -36.05 8.50
C ASN A 19 -27.20 -34.67 8.45
N GLY A 20 -26.99 -34.11 7.26
CA GLY A 20 -26.57 -32.71 7.11
C GLY A 20 -25.10 -32.41 7.45
N TYR A 21 -24.28 -33.43 7.66
CA TYR A 21 -22.83 -33.29 7.81
C TYR A 21 -22.11 -33.89 6.61
N ILE A 22 -21.19 -33.11 6.01
CA ILE A 22 -20.26 -33.60 4.99
C ILE A 22 -19.23 -34.47 5.72
N MET A 23 -19.24 -35.78 5.47
CA MET A 23 -18.21 -36.71 5.95
C MET A 23 -16.94 -36.52 5.10
N GLY A 24 -16.13 -35.52 5.43
CA GLY A 24 -14.71 -35.47 5.07
C GLY A 24 -13.85 -36.08 6.18
N ASP A 25 -12.63 -36.51 5.86
CA ASP A 25 -11.74 -37.19 6.82
C ASP A 25 -11.42 -36.26 8.02
N LYS A 26 -11.66 -36.73 9.25
CA LYS A 26 -11.52 -35.93 10.49
C LYS A 26 -10.11 -35.33 10.65
N ASN A 27 -9.10 -35.95 10.04
CA ASN A 27 -7.72 -35.49 10.07
C ASN A 27 -7.54 -34.16 9.32
N GLU A 28 -8.17 -34.01 8.15
CA GLU A 28 -8.03 -32.83 7.28
C GLU A 28 -8.65 -31.58 7.92
N TYR A 29 -9.83 -31.71 8.55
CA TYR A 29 -10.44 -30.61 9.31
C TYR A 29 -9.62 -30.21 10.54
N SER A 30 -8.95 -31.17 11.20
CA SER A 30 -8.11 -30.88 12.38
C SER A 30 -6.81 -30.16 12.01
N GLU A 31 -6.23 -30.50 10.86
CA GLU A 31 -5.00 -29.90 10.37
C GLU A 31 -5.26 -28.50 9.82
N LEU A 32 -6.37 -28.32 9.09
CA LEU A 32 -6.87 -27.03 8.68
C LEU A 32 -7.20 -26.14 9.89
N ALA A 33 -7.85 -26.68 10.93
CA ALA A 33 -8.11 -25.94 12.17
C ALA A 33 -6.82 -25.52 12.88
N LYS A 34 -5.80 -26.38 12.93
CA LYS A 34 -4.46 -26.04 13.49
C LYS A 34 -3.78 -24.94 12.69
N GLN A 35 -3.82 -24.99 11.36
CA GLN A 35 -3.30 -23.92 10.49
C GLN A 35 -4.07 -22.60 10.69
N PHE A 36 -5.40 -22.65 10.84
CA PHE A 36 -6.21 -21.48 11.14
C PHE A 36 -5.91 -20.88 12.54
N LEU A 37 -5.70 -21.72 13.55
CA LEU A 37 -5.28 -21.30 14.89
C LEU A 37 -3.90 -20.63 14.86
N ASP A 38 -2.96 -21.17 14.08
CA ASP A 38 -1.63 -20.60 13.90
C ASP A 38 -1.70 -19.22 13.21
N PHE A 39 -2.53 -19.08 12.18
CA PHE A 39 -2.71 -17.80 11.50
C PHE A 39 -3.35 -16.72 12.38
N GLY A 40 -4.33 -17.08 13.22
CA GLY A 40 -4.96 -16.14 14.15
C GLY A 40 -3.99 -15.62 15.22
N ILE A 41 -3.07 -16.48 15.69
CA ILE A 41 -2.01 -16.11 16.62
C ILE A 41 -1.03 -15.16 15.93
N LEU A 42 -0.56 -15.48 14.72
CA LEU A 42 0.34 -14.62 13.95
C LEU A 42 -0.27 -13.25 13.66
N GLN A 43 -1.53 -13.22 13.20
CA GLN A 43 -2.25 -11.99 12.91
C GLN A 43 -2.28 -11.07 14.15
N SER A 44 -2.68 -11.60 15.30
CA SER A 44 -2.78 -10.82 16.54
C SER A 44 -1.41 -10.37 17.05
N ASN A 45 -0.39 -11.23 16.99
CA ASN A 45 0.96 -10.89 17.40
C ASN A 45 1.59 -9.79 16.53
N PHE A 46 1.38 -9.83 15.21
CA PHE A 46 1.90 -8.78 14.33
C PHE A 46 1.22 -7.42 14.56
N ALA A 47 -0.09 -7.41 14.83
CA ALA A 47 -0.76 -6.19 15.26
C ALA A 47 -0.16 -5.66 16.58
N LEU A 48 0.04 -6.53 17.56
CA LEU A 48 0.66 -6.14 18.83
C LEU A 48 2.08 -5.58 18.65
N ILE A 49 2.90 -6.19 17.79
CA ILE A 49 4.25 -5.70 17.50
C ILE A 49 4.20 -4.28 16.91
N GLY A 50 3.29 -4.02 15.97
CA GLY A 50 3.13 -2.67 15.42
C GLY A 50 2.69 -1.66 16.50
N ASP A 51 1.74 -2.01 17.36
CA ASP A 51 1.32 -1.14 18.48
C ASP A 51 2.47 -0.87 19.47
N ILE A 52 3.23 -1.89 19.86
CA ILE A 52 4.39 -1.70 20.75
C ILE A 52 5.43 -0.80 20.08
N SER A 53 5.69 -0.99 18.77
CA SER A 53 6.65 -0.13 18.04
C SER A 53 6.25 1.35 18.06
N ARG A 54 4.94 1.63 18.03
CA ARG A 54 4.40 2.99 18.08
C ARG A 54 4.39 3.59 19.49
N PHE A 55 3.92 2.85 20.49
CA PHE A 55 3.63 3.40 21.81
C PHE A 55 4.70 3.15 22.86
N CYS A 56 5.46 2.06 22.73
CA CYS A 56 6.49 1.68 23.69
C CYS A 56 7.67 0.93 23.02
N PRO A 57 8.34 1.56 22.03
CA PRO A 57 9.38 0.92 21.21
C PRO A 57 10.57 0.40 22.03
N GLN A 58 10.83 0.96 23.20
CA GLN A 58 11.91 0.52 24.09
C GLN A 58 11.86 -0.96 24.44
N TYR A 59 10.67 -1.58 24.43
CA TYR A 59 10.50 -3.00 24.70
C TYR A 59 10.76 -3.90 23.49
N LEU A 60 10.85 -3.35 22.28
CA LEU A 60 11.17 -4.10 21.06
C LEU A 60 12.65 -4.05 20.71
N ILE A 61 13.35 -2.95 21.03
CA ILE A 61 14.71 -2.65 20.53
C ILE A 61 15.67 -3.85 20.64
N THR A 62 15.68 -4.55 21.78
CA THR A 62 16.57 -5.68 22.02
C THR A 62 16.26 -6.93 21.19
N TYR A 63 15.09 -7.00 20.57
CA TYR A 63 14.58 -8.15 19.83
C TYR A 63 14.40 -7.87 18.33
N LEU A 64 14.69 -6.66 17.86
CA LEU A 64 14.44 -6.27 16.46
C LEU A 64 15.20 -7.12 15.43
N ASN A 65 16.40 -7.58 15.80
CA ASN A 65 17.20 -8.44 14.93
C ASN A 65 16.51 -9.78 14.61
N ASP A 66 15.63 -10.25 15.50
CA ASP A 66 14.84 -11.47 15.27
C ASP A 66 13.45 -11.13 14.71
N ILE A 67 12.83 -10.05 15.22
CA ILE A 67 11.48 -9.65 14.85
C ILE A 67 11.39 -9.21 13.39
N ILE A 68 12.31 -8.38 12.90
CA ILE A 68 12.24 -7.83 11.55
C ILE A 68 12.32 -8.95 10.49
N PRO A 69 13.31 -9.87 10.51
CA PRO A 69 13.32 -11.01 9.59
C PRO A 69 12.07 -11.86 9.68
N PHE A 70 11.52 -12.06 10.88
CA PHE A 70 10.30 -12.84 11.07
C PHE A 70 9.09 -12.16 10.41
N LEU A 71 8.93 -10.85 10.56
CA LEU A 71 7.88 -10.09 9.86
C LEU A 71 8.06 -10.15 8.33
N ILE A 72 9.30 -10.01 7.84
CA ILE A 72 9.63 -10.05 6.41
C ILE A 72 9.21 -11.38 5.80
N ALA A 73 9.48 -12.50 6.48
CA ALA A 73 9.07 -13.83 6.03
C ALA A 73 7.54 -13.99 5.89
N HIS A 74 6.76 -13.11 6.52
CA HIS A 74 5.30 -13.15 6.53
C HIS A 74 4.63 -12.04 5.70
N ILE A 75 5.39 -11.18 5.00
CA ILE A 75 4.81 -10.17 4.10
C ILE A 75 3.95 -10.84 3.03
N THR A 76 4.42 -11.92 2.40
CA THR A 76 3.68 -12.65 1.36
C THR A 76 2.91 -13.86 1.90
N HIS A 77 2.54 -13.86 3.18
CA HIS A 77 1.84 -14.98 3.81
C HIS A 77 0.51 -15.30 3.11
N PRO A 78 0.11 -16.59 2.94
CA PRO A 78 -1.12 -16.96 2.23
C PRO A 78 -2.41 -16.43 2.87
N SER A 79 -2.41 -16.26 4.20
CA SER A 79 -3.48 -15.57 4.92
C SER A 79 -3.33 -14.05 4.78
N THR A 80 -4.26 -13.42 4.04
CA THR A 80 -4.31 -11.96 3.81
C THR A 80 -4.24 -11.14 5.11
N PRO A 81 -4.97 -11.46 6.19
CA PRO A 81 -4.84 -10.74 7.46
C PRO A 81 -3.44 -10.80 8.08
N VAL A 82 -2.75 -11.94 7.97
CA VAL A 82 -1.38 -12.10 8.48
C VAL A 82 -0.41 -11.24 7.66
N SER A 83 -0.49 -11.34 6.33
CA SER A 83 0.28 -10.51 5.39
C SER A 83 0.06 -9.02 5.62
N ASN A 84 -1.19 -8.61 5.85
CA ASN A 84 -1.56 -7.24 6.16
C ASN A 84 -0.89 -6.75 7.45
N ASN A 85 -1.03 -7.49 8.54
CA ASN A 85 -0.49 -7.07 9.83
C ASN A 85 1.04 -7.14 9.87
N ALA A 86 1.66 -8.11 9.20
CA ALA A 86 3.12 -8.16 9.05
C ALA A 86 3.65 -6.91 8.34
N SER A 87 3.03 -6.57 7.20
CA SER A 87 3.40 -5.39 6.41
C SER A 87 3.18 -4.09 7.20
N TRP A 88 2.02 -3.97 7.86
CA TRP A 88 1.70 -2.81 8.68
C TRP A 88 2.70 -2.62 9.83
N ALA A 89 3.05 -3.70 10.55
CA ALA A 89 4.02 -3.65 11.65
C ALA A 89 5.41 -3.21 11.17
N ILE A 90 5.86 -3.68 10.01
CA ILE A 90 7.10 -3.17 9.37
C ILE A 90 6.99 -1.67 9.11
N GLY A 91 5.84 -1.20 8.61
CA GLY A 91 5.57 0.21 8.41
C GLY A 91 5.64 1.02 9.70
N GLU A 92 5.06 0.55 10.79
CA GLU A 92 5.11 1.22 12.11
C GLU A 92 6.55 1.27 12.65
N ILE A 93 7.29 0.16 12.58
CA ILE A 93 8.72 0.12 12.97
C ILE A 93 9.51 1.16 12.16
N SER A 94 9.19 1.36 10.87
CA SER A 94 9.95 2.29 10.00
C SER A 94 9.86 3.75 10.40
N ILE A 95 8.78 4.15 11.05
CA ILE A 95 8.53 5.57 11.40
C ILE A 95 8.69 5.84 12.90
N HIS A 96 8.69 4.81 13.74
CA HIS A 96 8.73 4.97 15.21
C HIS A 96 10.02 4.48 15.86
N ILE A 97 10.83 3.70 15.16
CA ILE A 97 12.11 3.19 15.65
C ILE A 97 13.26 3.78 14.83
N ASN A 98 14.45 3.89 15.42
CA ASN A 98 15.66 4.36 14.72
C ASN A 98 15.85 3.56 13.41
N SER A 99 16.02 4.30 12.31
CA SER A 99 16.11 3.78 10.95
C SER A 99 17.27 2.82 10.71
N GLU A 100 18.34 2.90 11.51
CA GLU A 100 19.51 2.03 11.36
C GLU A 100 19.16 0.54 11.52
N TYR A 101 18.17 0.21 12.36
CA TYR A 101 17.78 -1.19 12.61
C TYR A 101 17.18 -1.88 11.39
N MET A 102 16.53 -1.13 10.50
CA MET A 102 15.88 -1.69 9.32
C MET A 102 16.61 -1.44 8.01
N GLU A 103 17.64 -0.58 8.01
CA GLU A 103 18.26 -0.11 6.78
C GLU A 103 18.77 -1.24 5.87
N ILE A 104 19.26 -2.34 6.44
CA ILE A 104 19.76 -3.52 5.71
C ILE A 104 18.65 -4.32 5.02
N TYR A 105 17.40 -4.22 5.50
CA TYR A 105 16.26 -4.99 5.01
C TYR A 105 15.38 -4.23 4.01
N VAL A 106 15.58 -2.91 3.88
CA VAL A 106 14.71 -2.02 3.09
C VAL A 106 14.51 -2.51 1.65
N ASP A 107 15.58 -2.97 1.00
CA ASP A 107 15.49 -3.45 -0.39
C ASP A 107 14.66 -4.73 -0.52
N GLU A 108 14.82 -5.67 0.41
CA GLU A 108 14.05 -6.91 0.42
C GLU A 108 12.57 -6.64 0.69
N ILE A 109 12.28 -5.86 1.74
CA ILE A 109 10.91 -5.45 2.08
C ILE A 109 10.25 -4.79 0.86
N THR A 110 10.93 -3.81 0.26
CA THR A 110 10.38 -3.04 -0.87
C THR A 110 10.04 -3.93 -2.06
N LYS A 111 10.92 -4.88 -2.40
CA LYS A 111 10.65 -5.84 -3.49
C LYS A 111 9.42 -6.70 -3.21
N GLN A 112 9.23 -7.16 -1.98
CA GLN A 112 8.04 -7.95 -1.61
C GLN A 112 6.75 -7.11 -1.65
N LEU A 113 6.78 -5.86 -1.17
CA LEU A 113 5.62 -4.95 -1.25
C LEU A 113 5.22 -4.70 -2.71
N ILE A 114 6.20 -4.42 -3.59
CA ILE A 114 5.95 -4.21 -5.03
C ILE A 114 5.38 -5.47 -5.67
N TYR A 115 5.91 -6.65 -5.34
CA TYR A 115 5.39 -7.92 -5.82
C TYR A 115 3.90 -8.09 -5.47
N ILE A 116 3.49 -7.80 -4.22
CA ILE A 116 2.08 -7.89 -3.82
C ILE A 116 1.21 -6.92 -4.64
N CYS A 117 1.64 -5.67 -4.82
CA CYS A 117 0.89 -4.67 -5.57
C CYS A 117 0.73 -4.97 -7.06
N GLN A 118 1.69 -5.65 -7.67
CA GLN A 118 1.68 -5.97 -9.09
C GLN A 118 1.03 -7.33 -9.39
N ASN A 119 0.81 -8.17 -8.36
CA ASN A 119 0.19 -9.47 -8.52
C ASN A 119 -1.35 -9.37 -8.45
N SER A 120 -2.01 -9.77 -9.54
CA SER A 120 -3.47 -9.71 -9.70
C SER A 120 -4.27 -10.56 -8.71
N LYS A 121 -3.62 -11.48 -7.99
CA LYS A 121 -4.23 -12.25 -6.90
C LYS A 121 -4.71 -11.35 -5.76
N TYR A 122 -3.97 -10.28 -5.46
CA TYR A 122 -4.24 -9.42 -4.31
C TYR A 122 -5.14 -8.24 -4.69
N HIS A 123 -5.99 -7.81 -3.76
CA HIS A 123 -6.99 -6.77 -4.02
C HIS A 123 -7.45 -6.08 -2.73
N GLY A 124 -8.21 -4.99 -2.90
CA GLY A 124 -8.93 -4.33 -1.82
C GLY A 124 -8.02 -3.72 -0.75
N CYS A 125 -8.37 -3.94 0.52
CA CYS A 125 -7.72 -3.32 1.68
C CYS A 125 -6.25 -3.73 1.82
N LEU A 126 -5.86 -4.94 1.39
CA LEU A 126 -4.47 -5.37 1.46
C LEU A 126 -3.58 -4.45 0.61
N LEU A 127 -3.94 -4.23 -0.66
CA LEU A 127 -3.14 -3.38 -1.55
C LEU A 127 -2.97 -1.96 -1.01
N GLN A 128 -4.02 -1.40 -0.42
CA GLN A 128 -3.95 -0.07 0.19
C GLN A 128 -2.99 -0.06 1.38
N ASN A 129 -3.03 -1.08 2.24
CA ASN A 129 -2.11 -1.20 3.36
C ASN A 129 -0.65 -1.37 2.92
N ILE A 130 -0.41 -2.15 1.87
CA ILE A 130 0.93 -2.28 1.26
C ILE A 130 1.43 -0.93 0.74
N CYS A 131 0.59 -0.17 0.02
CA CYS A 131 0.95 1.16 -0.47
C CYS A 131 1.19 2.17 0.67
N ILE A 132 0.42 2.10 1.76
CA ILE A 132 0.63 2.91 2.96
C ILE A 132 1.98 2.56 3.59
N THR A 133 2.27 1.26 3.77
CA THR A 133 3.55 0.76 4.29
C THR A 133 4.73 1.23 3.43
N PHE A 134 4.60 1.16 2.10
CA PHE A 134 5.60 1.70 1.19
C PHE A 134 5.83 3.21 1.39
N GLY A 135 4.77 3.99 1.59
CA GLY A 135 4.91 5.43 1.87
C GLY A 135 5.60 5.73 3.20
N ARG A 136 5.38 4.90 4.23
CA ARG A 136 6.10 4.99 5.52
C ARG A 136 7.59 4.70 5.35
N LEU A 137 7.94 3.63 4.64
CA LEU A 137 9.34 3.35 4.28
C LEU A 137 9.96 4.49 3.45
N THR A 138 9.18 5.06 2.53
CA THR A 138 9.60 6.19 1.69
C THR A 138 9.92 7.43 2.53
N SER A 139 9.14 7.73 3.57
CA SER A 139 9.45 8.86 4.46
C SER A 139 10.76 8.68 5.22
N THR A 140 11.16 7.44 5.52
CA THR A 140 12.37 7.13 6.29
C THR A 140 13.60 6.93 5.40
N TYR A 141 13.46 6.30 4.23
CA TYR A 141 14.57 5.95 3.33
C TYR A 141 14.40 6.50 1.90
N PRO A 142 14.12 7.81 1.70
CA PRO A 142 13.74 8.36 0.40
C PRO A 142 14.79 8.12 -0.70
N LYS A 143 16.08 8.18 -0.33
CA LYS A 143 17.21 7.94 -1.26
C LYS A 143 17.30 6.50 -1.76
N LYS A 144 16.82 5.51 -0.98
CA LYS A 144 16.73 4.12 -1.43
C LYS A 144 15.46 3.87 -2.23
N LEU A 145 14.33 4.40 -1.76
CA LEU A 145 13.03 4.14 -2.35
C LEU A 145 12.84 4.77 -3.74
N ILE A 146 13.48 5.91 -4.02
CA ILE A 146 13.37 6.59 -5.32
C ILE A 146 13.75 5.67 -6.50
N PHE A 147 14.69 4.74 -6.32
CA PHE A 147 15.10 3.80 -7.37
C PHE A 147 14.00 2.80 -7.76
N TYR A 148 13.01 2.59 -6.90
CA TYR A 148 11.88 1.70 -7.17
C TYR A 148 10.68 2.42 -7.80
N PHE A 149 10.66 3.76 -7.82
CA PHE A 149 9.53 4.53 -8.33
C PHE A 149 9.25 4.30 -9.82
N PRO A 150 10.24 4.21 -10.74
CA PRO A 150 9.98 4.03 -12.17
C PRO A 150 9.10 2.81 -12.49
N GLN A 151 9.26 1.71 -11.73
CA GLN A 151 8.50 0.48 -11.96
C GLN A 151 7.18 0.40 -11.17
N PHE A 152 6.99 1.25 -10.17
CA PHE A 152 5.95 1.07 -9.17
C PHE A 152 4.98 2.27 -9.02
N LEU A 153 5.45 3.49 -9.25
CA LEU A 153 4.74 4.73 -8.91
C LEU A 153 3.35 4.79 -9.56
N LYS A 154 3.22 4.41 -10.83
CA LYS A 154 1.92 4.35 -11.52
C LYS A 154 0.92 3.42 -10.82
N THR A 155 1.35 2.21 -10.47
CA THR A 155 0.51 1.23 -9.77
C THR A 155 0.12 1.74 -8.39
N TRP A 156 1.08 2.34 -7.68
CA TRP A 156 0.86 2.95 -6.37
C TRP A 156 -0.18 4.07 -6.43
N LEU A 157 -0.05 5.01 -7.38
CA LEU A 157 -0.99 6.13 -7.57
C LEU A 157 -2.41 5.63 -7.82
N LYS A 158 -2.56 4.63 -8.70
CA LYS A 158 -3.86 4.01 -8.98
C LYS A 158 -4.49 3.41 -7.73
N ILE A 159 -3.75 2.59 -6.97
CA ILE A 159 -4.25 1.94 -5.76
C ILE A 159 -4.66 2.99 -4.71
N MET A 160 -3.81 4.00 -4.49
CA MET A 160 -4.02 5.02 -3.46
C MET A 160 -5.15 5.99 -3.79
N ALA A 161 -5.43 6.17 -5.08
CA ALA A 161 -6.60 6.93 -5.51
C ALA A 161 -7.92 6.21 -5.25
N HIS A 162 -7.96 4.90 -5.02
CA HIS A 162 -9.20 4.16 -4.68
C HIS A 162 -9.50 4.18 -3.18
N GLY A 163 -10.77 3.99 -2.80
CA GLY A 163 -11.19 3.93 -1.40
C GLY A 163 -11.38 5.29 -0.74
N THR A 164 -11.64 5.27 0.57
CA THR A 164 -11.80 6.46 1.40
C THR A 164 -10.49 7.21 1.60
N GLN A 165 -10.59 8.52 1.78
CA GLN A 165 -9.46 9.34 2.17
C GLN A 165 -9.20 9.14 3.67
N GLU A 166 -8.01 8.67 4.01
CA GLU A 166 -7.58 8.41 5.39
C GLU A 166 -6.24 9.11 5.66
N ASN A 167 -5.99 9.48 6.91
CA ASN A 167 -4.76 10.21 7.29
C ASN A 167 -3.49 9.48 6.88
N GLU A 168 -3.44 8.16 7.04
CA GLU A 168 -2.32 7.33 6.61
C GLU A 168 -2.04 7.42 5.11
N LYS A 169 -3.10 7.53 4.29
CA LYS A 169 -2.96 7.69 2.83
C LYS A 169 -2.47 9.07 2.46
N ILE A 170 -2.92 10.10 3.16
CA ILE A 170 -2.44 11.48 2.97
C ILE A 170 -0.95 11.57 3.33
N ASN A 171 -0.55 10.98 4.47
CA ASN A 171 0.85 10.95 4.91
C ASN A 171 1.72 10.17 3.92
N SER A 172 1.24 9.02 3.46
CA SER A 172 1.90 8.19 2.45
C SER A 172 2.08 8.94 1.12
N LEU A 173 1.05 9.64 0.64
CA LEU A 173 1.13 10.51 -0.54
C LEU A 173 2.14 11.64 -0.35
N LYS A 174 2.09 12.34 0.78
CA LYS A 174 3.03 13.42 1.09
C LYS A 174 4.47 12.91 1.03
N ALA A 175 4.79 11.77 1.64
CA ALA A 175 6.13 11.19 1.63
C ALA A 175 6.63 10.83 0.21
N VAL A 176 5.74 10.28 -0.63
CA VAL A 176 6.06 9.98 -2.04
C VAL A 176 6.33 11.25 -2.83
N LEU A 177 5.50 12.28 -2.67
CA LEU A 177 5.70 13.58 -3.35
C LEU A 177 6.96 14.30 -2.86
N GLU A 178 7.28 14.24 -1.56
CA GLU A 178 8.53 14.77 -1.01
C GLU A 178 9.75 14.08 -1.62
N THR A 179 9.68 12.76 -1.78
CA THR A 179 10.76 11.96 -2.38
C THR A 179 10.94 12.25 -3.87
N LEU A 180 9.85 12.55 -4.59
CA LEU A 180 9.89 12.94 -6.00
C LEU A 180 10.69 14.23 -6.26
N TYR A 181 10.92 15.11 -5.27
CA TYR A 181 11.85 16.23 -5.45
C TYR A 181 13.30 15.80 -5.75
N ILE A 182 13.67 14.56 -5.41
CA ILE A 182 14.98 13.99 -5.79
C ILE A 182 15.07 13.79 -7.31
N ASN A 183 13.95 13.45 -7.96
CA ASN A 183 13.87 13.26 -9.40
C ASN A 183 12.47 13.65 -9.91
N LEU A 184 12.31 14.91 -10.31
CA LEU A 184 11.05 15.47 -10.77
C LEU A 184 10.63 14.99 -12.16
N ASP A 185 11.55 14.41 -12.96
CA ASP A 185 11.19 13.87 -14.27
C ASP A 185 10.22 12.68 -14.12
N LEU A 186 10.40 11.86 -13.09
CA LEU A 186 9.46 10.78 -12.73
C LEU A 186 8.09 11.33 -12.33
N ALA A 187 8.04 12.50 -11.68
CA ALA A 187 6.77 13.14 -11.36
C ALA A 187 6.09 13.68 -12.62
N ALA A 188 6.86 14.20 -13.58
CA ALA A 188 6.33 14.74 -14.83
C ALA A 188 5.67 13.65 -15.69
N GLU A 189 6.29 12.46 -15.77
CA GLU A 189 5.75 11.28 -16.48
C GLU A 189 4.38 10.82 -15.94
N HIS A 190 4.09 11.09 -14.67
CA HIS A 190 2.85 10.69 -14.00
C HIS A 190 2.03 11.88 -13.50
N LEU A 191 2.25 13.07 -14.05
CA LEU A 191 1.71 14.32 -13.51
C LEU A 191 0.19 14.34 -13.45
N LYS A 192 -0.48 13.77 -14.47
CA LYS A 192 -1.94 13.67 -14.52
C LYS A 192 -2.51 12.84 -13.36
N ASP A 193 -1.91 11.69 -13.07
CA ASP A 193 -2.32 10.82 -11.96
C ASP A 193 -2.04 11.46 -10.59
N ILE A 194 -0.90 12.17 -10.47
CA ILE A 194 -0.54 12.95 -9.26
C ILE A 194 -1.54 14.07 -9.01
N VAL A 195 -1.89 14.84 -10.04
CA VAL A 195 -2.88 15.93 -9.94
C VAL A 195 -4.25 15.35 -9.55
N TYR A 196 -4.65 14.24 -10.18
CA TYR A 196 -5.90 13.57 -9.86
C TYR A 196 -5.99 13.19 -8.37
N ILE A 197 -4.97 12.53 -7.81
CA ILE A 197 -5.01 12.10 -6.40
C ILE A 197 -4.96 13.29 -5.43
N ILE A 198 -4.19 14.35 -5.73
CA ILE A 198 -4.16 15.59 -4.92
C ILE A 198 -5.54 16.27 -4.88
N LEU A 199 -6.21 16.37 -6.04
CA LEU A 199 -7.55 16.94 -6.14
C LEU A 199 -8.59 16.06 -5.45
N LYS A 200 -8.42 14.74 -5.51
CA LYS A 200 -9.30 13.79 -4.82
C LYS A 200 -9.21 13.93 -3.30
N TYR A 201 -8.02 14.22 -2.77
CA TYR A 201 -7.81 14.37 -1.33
C TYR A 201 -8.17 15.79 -0.88
N LYS A 202 -9.47 16.03 -0.69
CA LYS A 202 -10.03 17.35 -0.34
C LYS A 202 -9.85 17.69 1.14
N TYR A 203 -9.96 16.71 2.04
CA TYR A 203 -9.98 16.93 3.48
C TYR A 203 -8.59 16.79 4.12
N VAL A 204 -7.68 17.72 3.81
CA VAL A 204 -6.30 17.69 4.31
C VAL A 204 -6.03 18.85 5.27
N SER A 205 -5.01 18.72 6.13
CA SER A 205 -4.59 19.84 6.99
C SER A 205 -4.05 21.01 6.16
N GLN A 206 -4.04 22.21 6.74
CA GLN A 206 -3.55 23.42 6.05
C GLN A 206 -2.10 23.24 5.56
N ASN A 207 -1.22 22.66 6.38
CA ASN A 207 0.18 22.42 6.01
C ASN A 207 0.30 21.48 4.80
N VAL A 208 -0.49 20.41 4.75
CA VAL A 208 -0.50 19.49 3.60
C VAL A 208 -1.06 20.19 2.36
N ASN A 209 -2.08 21.04 2.52
CA ASN A 209 -2.63 21.81 1.40
C ASN A 209 -1.62 22.79 0.80
N ILE A 210 -0.86 23.50 1.66
CA ILE A 210 0.24 24.39 1.25
C ILE A 210 1.31 23.59 0.51
N PHE A 211 1.68 22.42 1.03
CA PHE A 211 2.65 21.54 0.38
C PHE A 211 2.17 21.08 -1.01
N PHE A 212 0.92 20.64 -1.14
CA PHE A 212 0.34 20.27 -2.44
C PHE A 212 0.36 21.43 -3.44
N HIS A 213 0.01 22.64 -2.99
CA HIS A 213 0.13 23.84 -3.82
C HIS A 213 1.56 24.04 -4.32
N GLN A 214 2.55 24.02 -3.42
CA GLN A 214 3.96 24.22 -3.76
C GLN A 214 4.48 23.17 -4.76
N PHE A 215 4.12 21.91 -4.54
CA PHE A 215 4.47 20.82 -5.45
C PHE A 215 3.87 21.04 -6.84
N LEU A 216 2.56 21.32 -6.93
CA LEU A 216 1.88 21.56 -8.19
C LEU A 216 2.41 22.80 -8.93
N ALA A 217 2.66 23.90 -8.21
CA ALA A 217 3.26 25.11 -8.78
C ALA A 217 4.65 24.83 -9.36
N THR A 218 5.49 24.06 -8.65
CA THR A 218 6.81 23.65 -9.13
C THR A 218 6.69 22.82 -10.41
N MET A 219 5.76 21.86 -10.46
CA MET A 219 5.53 21.04 -11.65
C MET A 219 5.04 21.87 -12.83
N LYS A 220 4.13 22.83 -12.60
CA LYS A 220 3.62 23.75 -13.63
C LYS A 220 4.73 24.61 -14.24
N GLU A 221 5.62 25.15 -13.39
CA GLU A 221 6.73 25.99 -13.82
C GLU A 221 7.79 25.20 -14.60
N LYS A 222 8.21 24.04 -14.09
CA LYS A 222 9.30 23.25 -14.69
C LYS A 222 8.85 22.40 -15.88
N TYR A 223 7.61 21.91 -15.89
CA TYR A 223 7.10 20.99 -16.91
C TYR A 223 5.81 21.53 -17.57
N PRO A 224 5.85 22.73 -18.20
CA PRO A 224 4.65 23.37 -18.74
C PRO A 224 3.97 22.58 -19.85
N ASN A 225 4.70 21.73 -20.57
CA ASN A 225 4.13 20.86 -21.61
C ASN A 225 3.30 19.73 -20.98
N HIS A 226 3.88 18.97 -20.05
CA HIS A 226 3.16 17.96 -19.26
C HIS A 226 1.98 18.58 -18.49
N TRP A 227 2.12 19.81 -18.01
CA TRP A 227 1.03 20.52 -17.34
C TRP A 227 -0.17 20.75 -18.27
N LYS A 228 0.05 21.11 -19.54
CA LYS A 228 -1.04 21.28 -20.52
C LYS A 228 -1.78 19.97 -20.79
N GLU A 229 -1.06 18.84 -20.75
CA GLU A 229 -1.64 17.51 -20.95
C GLU A 229 -2.61 17.08 -19.84
N ILE A 230 -2.55 17.69 -18.66
CA ILE A 230 -3.53 17.46 -17.58
C ILE A 230 -4.95 17.73 -18.07
N TYR A 231 -5.12 18.77 -18.90
CA TYR A 231 -6.41 19.19 -19.47
C TYR A 231 -6.79 18.42 -20.74
N SER A 232 -5.91 17.53 -21.24
CA SER A 232 -6.22 16.75 -22.44
C SER A 232 -7.27 15.67 -22.12
N GLN A 233 -8.35 15.70 -22.90
CA GLN A 233 -9.41 14.67 -22.87
C GLN A 233 -9.11 13.51 -23.83
N THR A 234 -8.05 13.64 -24.64
CA THR A 234 -7.58 12.55 -25.51
C THR A 234 -7.05 11.43 -24.63
N GLY A 235 -7.79 10.32 -24.62
CA GLY A 235 -7.43 9.12 -23.91
C GLY A 235 -6.24 8.45 -24.57
N ASP A 236 -5.04 8.83 -24.14
CA ASP A 236 -3.95 7.86 -24.18
C ASP A 236 -4.28 6.74 -23.19
N SER A 237 -4.20 5.51 -23.68
CA SER A 237 -4.65 4.22 -23.12
C SER A 237 -4.23 3.88 -21.68
N LEU A 238 -3.61 4.81 -20.95
CA LEU A 238 -2.83 4.55 -19.75
C LEU A 238 -3.30 5.31 -18.49
N SER A 239 -4.10 6.38 -18.59
CA SER A 239 -4.68 7.10 -17.44
C SER A 239 -6.08 7.65 -17.75
N SER A 240 -7.01 7.56 -16.78
CA SER A 240 -8.36 8.10 -16.94
C SER A 240 -8.32 9.64 -16.96
N PRO A 241 -9.19 10.31 -17.74
CA PRO A 241 -9.28 11.77 -17.71
C PRO A 241 -9.68 12.27 -16.32
N ILE A 242 -9.13 13.42 -15.93
CA ILE A 242 -9.54 14.10 -14.70
C ILE A 242 -10.93 14.70 -14.93
N PRO A 243 -11.92 14.43 -14.06
CA PRO A 243 -13.24 15.03 -14.16
C PRO A 243 -13.17 16.57 -14.21
N ASN A 244 -14.00 17.21 -15.05
CA ASN A 244 -13.96 18.66 -15.24
C ASN A 244 -14.24 19.44 -13.94
N ASP A 245 -15.10 18.93 -13.08
CA ASP A 245 -15.37 19.49 -11.75
C ASP A 245 -14.10 19.49 -10.89
N MET A 246 -13.31 18.41 -10.93
CA MET A 246 -12.02 18.36 -10.23
C MET A 246 -10.98 19.30 -10.86
N LEU A 247 -10.96 19.44 -12.19
CA LEU A 247 -10.05 20.41 -12.84
C LEU A 247 -10.37 21.84 -12.43
N SER A 248 -11.64 22.18 -12.17
CA SER A 248 -12.01 23.50 -11.64
C SER A 248 -11.44 23.75 -10.23
N ASP A 249 -11.21 22.68 -9.45
CA ASP A 249 -10.58 22.77 -8.14
C ASP A 249 -9.11 23.22 -8.23
N LEU A 250 -8.41 23.05 -9.37
CA LEU A 250 -7.05 23.62 -9.53
C LEU A 250 -7.07 25.15 -9.41
N ALA A 251 -8.04 25.79 -10.08
CA ALA A 251 -8.19 27.23 -10.04
C ALA A 251 -8.74 27.69 -8.68
N THR A 252 -9.77 27.02 -8.13
CA THR A 252 -10.44 27.49 -6.91
C THR A 252 -9.67 27.17 -5.62
N ARG A 253 -9.01 26.01 -5.53
CA ARG A 253 -8.26 25.57 -4.35
C ARG A 253 -6.81 26.01 -4.36
N PHE A 254 -6.18 26.01 -5.54
CA PHE A 254 -4.74 26.23 -5.68
C PHE A 254 -4.38 27.50 -6.46
N ASN A 255 -5.34 28.17 -7.11
CA ASN A 255 -5.06 29.33 -7.97
C ASN A 255 -4.03 28.99 -9.08
N LEU A 256 -4.11 27.77 -9.61
CA LEU A 256 -3.24 27.23 -10.68
C LEU A 256 -4.01 26.94 -11.96
#